data_AF-A0A388K9M1-F1
#
_entry.id   AF-A0A388K9M1-F1
#
_cell.length_a   1.000
_cell.length_b   1.000
_cell.length_c   1.000
_cell.angle_alpha   90.00
_cell.angle_beta   90.00
_cell.angle_gamma   90.00
#
_symmetry.space_group_name_H-M   'P 1'
#
loop_
_entity.id
_entity.type
_entity.pdbx_description
1 polymer ?
#
loop_
_entity_poly.entity_id
_entity_poly.type
_entity_poly.pdbx_seq_one_letter_code
_entity_poly.pdbx_strand_id
1 'polypeptide(L)'
;MGRRPFRQPIFHKDDGSVVNTPRAESSRKAEERQRTKIPAGSGPKGVLVYVLQQRRLLTGKNKEQLKVICAAEGVEYTTKAPMIEKIIEGRVKIAYEGFVFVPTPSPPSIPEEEDTPGNCMAHFVCVWLRQNLVDCMRLRNQLWYEQRSSHLRLLYDKCATLCFVALAILGEKLGKENYDDWACRCHLEPGWEHSGLHVMTRIRGIPGIPDFLRNSRNVPRVLPKHWMLELGKQIVRIASYLRSSYVVDKCELEGCWDLQLEGEDEAYLFYLNQWFLRLKNFVCIPIDRNTADTLVVCPVLYRHYLDMSFNWNLSFRAVNYGESDVLFRMREVFLDLSLHKLGKWDVGGRFEEAYVLPKHKDLSRWRPISPTCTEPTRLASSRAATALNALLFALAANTGFNLKAVMHVLPGMQAMDRDFRQKHYHDLVPVSFDVKDMFVSLAHTDVLRAVD
;
A
#
# COMPACT_ATOMS: atom_id res chain seq x y z
N MET A 1 -3.02 41.29 19.27
CA MET A 1 -3.83 40.11 19.67
C MET A 1 -2.96 38.86 19.56
N GLY A 2 -2.47 38.33 20.69
CA GLY A 2 -1.55 37.19 20.73
C GLY A 2 -2.28 35.85 20.57
N ARG A 3 -1.80 34.99 19.66
CA ARG A 3 -2.31 33.61 19.49
C ARG A 3 -1.77 32.72 20.61
N ARG A 4 -2.67 32.03 21.32
CA ARG A 4 -2.29 31.03 22.33
C ARG A 4 -1.78 29.75 21.65
N PRO A 5 -0.70 29.13 22.16
CA PRO A 5 -0.20 27.87 21.62
C PRO A 5 -1.10 26.69 22.03
N PHE A 6 -1.19 25.71 21.13
CA PHE A 6 -1.92 24.47 21.27
C PHE A 6 -1.27 23.60 22.37
N ARG A 7 -2.01 23.28 23.44
CA ARG A 7 -1.60 22.30 24.46
C ARG A 7 -2.14 20.92 24.06
N GLN A 8 -1.25 19.92 24.00
CA GLN A 8 -1.67 18.53 23.90
C GLN A 8 -2.34 18.07 25.22
N PRO A 9 -3.37 17.21 25.15
CA PRO A 9 -3.99 16.65 26.34
C PRO A 9 -3.01 15.68 27.02
N ILE A 10 -2.77 15.93 28.31
CA ILE A 10 -2.05 15.02 29.20
C ILE A 10 -3.07 13.99 29.69
N PHE A 11 -2.87 12.72 29.33
CA PHE A 11 -3.65 11.63 29.87
C PHE A 11 -3.01 11.18 31.18
N HIS A 12 -3.64 11.52 32.31
CA HIS A 12 -3.30 10.93 33.59
C HIS A 12 -3.63 9.44 33.56
N LYS A 13 -2.63 8.60 33.82
CA LYS A 13 -2.84 7.21 34.20
C LYS A 13 -3.19 7.24 35.69
N ASP A 14 -4.48 7.10 36.00
CA ASP A 14 -4.91 6.80 37.35
C ASP A 14 -4.79 5.28 37.57
N ASP A 15 -3.98 4.90 38.56
CA ASP A 15 -3.78 3.54 39.05
C ASP A 15 -4.97 3.08 39.93
N GLY A 16 -6.19 3.22 39.38
CA GLY A 16 -7.43 2.86 40.04
C GLY A 16 -7.83 1.40 39.80
N SER A 17 -7.77 0.61 40.87
CA SER A 17 -8.38 -0.73 41.04
C SER A 17 -9.64 -0.97 40.20
N VAL A 18 -9.52 -1.84 39.19
CA VAL A 18 -10.63 -2.28 38.32
C VAL A 18 -11.58 -3.18 39.11
N VAL A 19 -12.73 -2.65 39.48
CA VAL A 19 -13.89 -3.44 39.91
C VAL A 19 -14.44 -4.16 38.68
N ASN A 20 -14.46 -5.50 38.73
CA ASN A 20 -15.01 -6.37 37.70
C ASN A 20 -16.53 -6.16 37.54
N THR A 21 -16.92 -5.27 36.63
CA THR A 21 -18.30 -5.25 36.11
C THR A 21 -18.45 -6.30 35.01
N PRO A 22 -19.52 -7.12 35.04
CA PRO A 22 -19.74 -8.13 34.02
C PRO A 22 -19.95 -7.46 32.66
N ARG A 23 -19.12 -7.90 31.72
CA ARG A 23 -19.12 -7.50 30.30
C ARG A 23 -20.52 -7.74 29.72
N ALA A 24 -21.14 -6.67 29.24
CA ALA A 24 -22.43 -6.74 28.55
C ALA A 24 -22.38 -7.78 27.42
N GLU A 25 -23.30 -8.73 27.46
CA GLU A 25 -23.44 -9.79 26.47
C GLU A 25 -23.71 -9.18 25.09
N SER A 26 -22.72 -9.30 24.21
CA SER A 26 -22.85 -9.07 22.78
C SER A 26 -23.93 -10.01 22.23
N SER A 27 -24.95 -9.44 21.58
CA SER A 27 -26.08 -10.17 20.98
C SER A 27 -25.59 -11.32 20.07
N ARG A 28 -25.81 -12.57 20.50
CA ARG A 28 -25.65 -13.80 19.70
C ARG A 28 -26.58 -13.85 18.47
N LYS A 29 -27.60 -12.99 18.39
CA LYS A 29 -28.58 -12.97 17.29
C LYS A 29 -27.99 -12.52 15.94
N ALA A 30 -26.84 -11.86 15.92
CA ALA A 30 -26.16 -11.50 14.67
C ALA A 30 -25.37 -12.68 14.05
N GLU A 31 -24.94 -13.66 14.86
CA GLU A 31 -24.29 -14.88 14.37
C GLU A 31 -25.29 -15.90 13.79
N GLU A 32 -26.56 -15.83 14.20
CA GLU A 32 -27.63 -16.71 13.69
C GLU A 32 -28.13 -16.35 12.29
N ARG A 33 -27.80 -15.17 11.77
CA ARG A 33 -27.93 -14.90 10.33
C ARG A 33 -26.85 -15.69 9.60
N GLN A 34 -27.18 -16.91 9.18
CA GLN A 34 -26.32 -17.79 8.40
C GLN A 34 -25.58 -16.96 7.33
N ARG A 35 -24.28 -16.74 7.53
CA ARG A 35 -23.43 -16.07 6.54
C ARG A 35 -23.52 -16.90 5.25
N THR A 36 -24.21 -16.37 4.24
CA THR A 36 -24.44 -17.05 2.96
C THR A 36 -23.22 -17.03 2.05
N LYS A 37 -22.17 -16.29 2.41
CA LYS A 37 -20.95 -16.13 1.61
C LYS A 37 -19.83 -17.01 2.16
N ILE A 38 -19.43 -17.99 1.34
CA ILE A 38 -18.24 -18.82 1.55
C ILE A 38 -17.04 -18.07 0.92
N PRO A 39 -15.96 -17.80 1.66
CA PRO A 39 -14.78 -17.15 1.10
C PRO A 39 -14.03 -18.11 0.14
N ALA A 40 -13.62 -17.61 -1.03
CA ALA A 40 -12.74 -18.33 -1.94
C ALA A 40 -11.30 -18.33 -1.40
N GLY A 41 -10.72 -19.52 -1.18
CA GLY A 41 -9.32 -19.67 -0.79
C GLY A 41 -8.41 -19.78 -2.02
N SER A 42 -7.14 -19.37 -1.90
CA SER A 42 -6.16 -19.46 -2.98
C SER A 42 -5.60 -20.88 -3.20
N GLY A 43 -5.23 -21.19 -4.44
CA GLY A 43 -4.58 -22.45 -4.85
C GLY A 43 -5.50 -23.69 -4.86
N PRO A 44 -4.99 -24.88 -5.26
CA PRO A 44 -5.80 -26.08 -5.44
C PRO A 44 -6.54 -26.53 -4.18
N LYS A 45 -5.89 -26.41 -3.01
CA LYS A 45 -6.52 -26.71 -1.71
C LYS A 45 -7.65 -25.73 -1.39
N GLY A 46 -7.50 -24.45 -1.75
CA GLY A 46 -8.53 -23.43 -1.57
C GLY A 46 -9.78 -23.70 -2.41
N VAL A 47 -9.60 -24.07 -3.68
CA VAL A 47 -10.69 -24.50 -4.58
C VAL A 47 -11.45 -25.69 -4.01
N LEU A 48 -10.72 -26.72 -3.54
CA LEU A 48 -11.34 -27.90 -2.95
C LEU A 48 -12.16 -27.56 -1.69
N VAL A 49 -11.61 -26.75 -0.78
CA VAL A 49 -12.32 -26.31 0.43
C VAL A 49 -13.57 -25.51 0.06
N TYR A 50 -13.48 -24.62 -0.94
CA TYR A 50 -14.62 -23.85 -1.43
C TYR A 50 -15.73 -24.76 -1.97
N VAL A 51 -15.39 -25.72 -2.84
CA VAL A 51 -16.32 -26.72 -3.40
C VAL A 51 -17.02 -27.51 -2.29
N LEU A 52 -16.26 -28.01 -1.32
CA LEU A 52 -16.80 -28.81 -0.21
C LEU A 52 -17.75 -27.99 0.67
N GLN A 53 -17.42 -26.73 0.96
CA GLN A 53 -18.29 -25.84 1.73
C GLN A 53 -19.56 -25.49 0.97
N GLN A 54 -19.47 -25.23 -0.35
CA GLN A 54 -20.65 -24.97 -1.19
C GLN A 54 -21.56 -26.20 -1.23
N ARG A 55 -20.99 -27.39 -1.42
CA ARG A 55 -21.76 -28.64 -1.40
C ARG A 55 -22.47 -28.86 -0.06
N ARG A 56 -21.79 -28.63 1.06
CA ARG A 56 -22.41 -28.74 2.41
C ARG A 56 -23.57 -27.76 2.58
N LEU A 57 -23.40 -26.52 2.13
CA LEU A 57 -24.42 -25.47 2.23
C LEU A 57 -25.65 -25.79 1.37
N LEU A 58 -25.46 -26.26 0.15
CA LEU A 58 -26.54 -26.52 -0.80
C LEU A 58 -27.27 -27.84 -0.52
N THR A 59 -26.57 -28.86 0.00
CA THR A 59 -27.18 -30.14 0.37
C THR A 59 -28.26 -29.98 1.45
N GLY A 60 -28.06 -29.03 2.38
CA GLY A 60 -29.02 -28.70 3.43
C GLY A 60 -30.24 -27.88 2.98
N LYS A 61 -30.32 -27.47 1.71
CA LYS A 61 -31.47 -26.70 1.18
C LYS A 61 -32.59 -27.61 0.68
N ASN A 62 -33.83 -27.15 0.83
CA ASN A 62 -35.01 -27.84 0.27
C ASN A 62 -35.21 -27.48 -1.23
N LYS A 63 -36.20 -28.10 -1.87
CA LYS A 63 -36.48 -27.94 -3.32
C LYS A 63 -36.81 -26.49 -3.66
N GLU A 64 -37.64 -25.85 -2.85
CA GLU A 64 -38.14 -24.50 -3.05
C GLU A 64 -37.01 -23.47 -2.93
N GLN A 65 -36.13 -23.62 -1.93
CA GLN A 65 -34.94 -22.80 -1.76
C GLN A 65 -33.96 -22.93 -2.93
N LEU A 66 -33.75 -24.16 -3.42
CA LEU A 66 -32.89 -24.38 -4.58
C LEU A 66 -33.47 -23.74 -5.84
N LYS A 67 -34.79 -23.78 -6.05
CA LYS A 67 -35.45 -23.07 -7.16
C LYS A 67 -35.21 -21.55 -7.11
N VAL A 68 -35.27 -20.95 -5.92
CA VAL A 68 -34.97 -19.52 -5.75
C VAL A 68 -33.52 -19.20 -6.09
N ILE A 69 -32.57 -20.04 -5.65
CA ILE A 69 -31.14 -19.88 -5.99
C ILE A 69 -30.93 -20.04 -7.49
N CYS A 70 -31.55 -21.05 -8.12
CA CYS A 70 -31.47 -21.31 -9.56
C CYS A 70 -31.99 -20.12 -10.36
N ALA A 71 -33.14 -19.55 -10.00
CA ALA A 71 -33.70 -18.37 -10.64
C ALA A 71 -32.79 -17.14 -10.50
N ALA A 72 -32.17 -16.95 -9.32
CA ALA A 72 -31.25 -15.84 -9.08
C ALA A 72 -29.91 -15.97 -9.85
N GLU A 73 -29.45 -17.20 -10.11
CA GLU A 73 -28.20 -17.48 -10.82
C GLU A 73 -28.40 -17.78 -12.31
N GLY A 74 -29.64 -17.69 -12.82
CA GLY A 74 -29.95 -17.94 -14.23
C GLY A 74 -29.79 -19.40 -14.66
N VAL A 75 -29.95 -20.36 -13.73
CA VAL A 75 -29.85 -21.79 -14.02
C VAL A 75 -31.23 -22.45 -13.96
N GLU A 76 -31.56 -23.30 -14.94
CA GLU A 76 -32.83 -24.03 -14.95
C GLU A 76 -32.82 -25.19 -13.93
N TYR A 77 -33.85 -25.25 -13.07
CA TYR A 77 -33.94 -26.27 -12.03
C TYR A 77 -34.34 -27.63 -12.60
N THR A 78 -33.55 -28.67 -12.32
CA THR A 78 -33.84 -30.07 -12.72
C THR A 78 -34.11 -30.97 -11.51
N THR A 79 -33.15 -31.82 -11.11
CA THR A 79 -33.21 -32.67 -9.92
C THR A 79 -32.17 -32.22 -8.90
N LYS A 80 -32.41 -32.46 -7.60
CA LYS A 80 -31.63 -31.85 -6.51
C LYS A 80 -30.11 -32.05 -6.65
N ALA A 81 -29.63 -33.28 -6.84
CA ALA A 81 -28.19 -33.56 -6.84
C ALA A 81 -27.45 -32.96 -8.06
N PRO A 82 -27.86 -33.21 -9.32
CA PRO A 82 -27.25 -32.57 -10.49
C PRO A 82 -27.32 -31.04 -10.45
N MET A 83 -28.40 -30.49 -9.88
CA MET A 83 -28.57 -29.05 -9.75
C MET A 83 -27.59 -28.42 -8.75
N ILE A 84 -27.32 -29.10 -7.64
CA ILE A 84 -26.29 -28.66 -6.68
C ILE A 84 -24.92 -28.60 -7.37
N GLU A 85 -24.55 -29.63 -8.14
CA GLU A 85 -23.27 -29.64 -8.87
C GLU A 85 -23.19 -28.50 -9.90
N LYS A 86 -24.26 -28.24 -10.67
CA LYS A 86 -24.30 -27.10 -11.61
C LYS A 86 -24.14 -25.74 -10.93
N ILE A 87 -24.77 -25.53 -9.77
CA ILE A 87 -24.58 -24.29 -8.98
C ILE A 87 -23.13 -24.18 -8.50
N ILE A 88 -22.57 -25.27 -7.97
CA ILE A 88 -21.18 -25.27 -7.50
C ILE A 88 -20.24 -24.96 -8.66
N GLU A 89 -20.42 -25.59 -9.81
CA GLU A 89 -19.62 -25.35 -11.01
C GLU A 89 -19.71 -23.89 -11.46
N GLY A 90 -20.92 -23.32 -11.56
CA GLY A 90 -21.11 -21.90 -11.90
C GLY A 90 -20.45 -20.96 -10.90
N ARG A 91 -20.59 -21.22 -9.59
CA ARG A 91 -19.96 -20.42 -8.53
C ARG A 91 -18.44 -20.57 -8.49
N VAL A 92 -17.92 -21.78 -8.71
CA VAL A 92 -16.47 -22.05 -8.81
C VAL A 92 -15.91 -21.37 -10.03
N LYS A 93 -16.60 -21.44 -11.16
CA LYS A 93 -16.23 -20.71 -12.37
C LYS A 93 -16.17 -19.22 -12.08
N ILE A 94 -17.22 -18.59 -11.54
CA ILE A 94 -17.17 -17.17 -11.20
C ILE A 94 -16.05 -16.84 -10.19
N ALA A 95 -15.80 -17.71 -9.21
CA ALA A 95 -14.78 -17.48 -8.18
C ALA A 95 -13.33 -17.74 -8.64
N TYR A 96 -13.12 -18.56 -9.67
CA TYR A 96 -11.81 -19.07 -10.09
C TYR A 96 -11.58 -19.04 -11.62
N GLU A 97 -12.47 -18.46 -12.40
CA GLU A 97 -12.26 -18.17 -13.83
C GLU A 97 -11.13 -17.14 -13.91
N GLY A 98 -10.01 -17.56 -14.54
CA GLY A 98 -8.72 -16.86 -14.49
C GLY A 98 -7.66 -17.49 -13.56
N PHE A 99 -8.02 -18.44 -12.70
CA PHE A 99 -7.09 -19.16 -11.79
C PHE A 99 -6.65 -20.55 -12.31
N VAL A 100 -7.33 -21.10 -13.32
CA VAL A 100 -6.96 -22.40 -13.91
C VAL A 100 -5.92 -22.17 -14.99
N PHE A 101 -4.67 -22.54 -14.71
CA PHE A 101 -3.60 -22.60 -15.70
C PHE A 101 -3.97 -23.64 -16.77
N VAL A 102 -4.52 -23.19 -17.89
CA VAL A 102 -4.42 -23.94 -19.14
C VAL A 102 -2.95 -23.78 -19.58
N PRO A 103 -2.20 -24.85 -19.86
CA PRO A 103 -0.86 -24.71 -20.43
C PRO A 103 -0.99 -23.95 -21.75
N THR A 104 -0.51 -22.71 -21.79
CA THR A 104 -0.50 -21.91 -23.01
C THR A 104 0.49 -22.55 -23.99
N PRO A 105 0.10 -22.90 -25.23
CA PRO A 105 1.07 -23.28 -26.25
C PRO A 105 1.98 -22.08 -26.53
N SER A 106 3.29 -22.32 -26.50
CA SER A 106 4.35 -21.33 -26.68
C SER A 106 4.18 -20.54 -27.99
N PRO A 107 4.13 -19.20 -27.95
CA PRO A 107 4.09 -18.38 -29.16
C PRO A 107 5.46 -18.36 -29.88
N PRO A 108 5.48 -18.20 -31.21
CA PRO A 108 6.70 -17.97 -31.97
C PRO A 108 7.30 -16.59 -31.67
N SER A 109 8.62 -16.57 -31.46
CA SER A 109 9.46 -15.42 -31.14
C SER A 109 9.37 -14.30 -32.19
N ILE A 110 9.10 -13.06 -31.74
CA ILE A 110 9.19 -11.83 -32.53
C ILE A 110 10.43 -11.03 -32.05
N PRO A 111 11.17 -10.33 -32.93
CA PRO A 111 12.43 -9.69 -32.56
C PRO A 111 12.21 -8.43 -31.71
N GLU A 112 13.08 -8.25 -30.72
CA GLU A 112 13.13 -7.14 -29.79
C GLU A 112 13.72 -5.88 -30.46
N GLU A 113 13.05 -4.74 -30.32
CA GLU A 113 13.63 -3.42 -30.60
C GLU A 113 13.96 -2.72 -29.28
N GLU A 114 15.22 -2.29 -29.19
CA GLU A 114 15.88 -1.74 -28.02
C GLU A 114 15.85 -0.21 -28.10
N ASP A 115 15.22 0.47 -27.14
CA ASP A 115 15.47 1.90 -26.94
C ASP A 115 15.34 2.33 -25.48
N THR A 116 16.38 3.02 -25.00
CA THR A 116 16.49 3.57 -23.64
C THR A 116 16.55 5.10 -23.74
N PRO A 117 15.98 5.85 -22.78
CA PRO A 117 16.87 6.47 -21.79
C PRO A 117 16.29 6.54 -20.36
N GLY A 118 17.19 6.45 -19.39
CA GLY A 118 16.91 6.45 -17.96
C GLY A 118 16.78 7.84 -17.29
N ASN A 119 16.54 7.78 -15.97
CA ASN A 119 16.44 8.84 -14.96
C ASN A 119 15.08 9.54 -14.79
N CYS A 120 14.19 8.96 -13.95
CA CYS A 120 13.03 9.68 -13.39
C CYS A 120 12.81 9.51 -11.87
N MET A 121 13.53 8.63 -11.17
CA MET A 121 13.36 8.44 -9.73
C MET A 121 13.97 9.51 -8.82
N ALA A 122 14.65 10.50 -9.41
CA ALA A 122 15.20 11.62 -8.67
C ALA A 122 14.11 12.49 -8.00
N HIS A 123 12.89 12.58 -8.57
CA HIS A 123 11.94 13.62 -8.17
C HIS A 123 11.10 13.24 -6.93
N PHE A 124 10.69 11.97 -6.79
CA PHE A 124 9.85 11.53 -5.67
C PHE A 124 10.60 11.59 -4.33
N VAL A 125 11.88 11.18 -4.36
CA VAL A 125 12.85 11.38 -3.28
C VAL A 125 12.93 12.85 -2.87
N CYS A 126 12.80 13.80 -3.82
CA CYS A 126 13.02 15.22 -3.58
C CYS A 126 11.82 15.96 -2.97
N VAL A 127 10.58 15.55 -3.25
CA VAL A 127 9.40 16.15 -2.58
C VAL A 127 9.30 15.67 -1.14
N TRP A 128 9.59 14.39 -0.88
CA TRP A 128 9.62 13.81 0.46
C TRP A 128 10.81 14.31 1.29
N LEU A 129 12.00 14.48 0.67
CA LEU A 129 13.15 15.18 1.27
C LEU A 129 12.81 16.63 1.60
N ARG A 130 12.16 17.38 0.69
CA ARG A 130 11.84 18.80 0.89
C ARG A 130 10.97 19.05 2.12
N GLN A 131 9.93 18.25 2.35
CA GLN A 131 9.06 18.40 3.52
C GLN A 131 9.82 18.09 4.82
N ASN A 132 10.64 17.04 4.82
CA ASN A 132 11.43 16.61 5.97
C ASN A 132 12.63 17.55 6.28
N LEU A 133 13.20 18.18 5.26
CA LEU A 133 14.31 19.13 5.36
C LEU A 133 13.83 20.50 5.85
N VAL A 134 12.64 20.95 5.45
CA VAL A 134 12.00 22.17 5.99
C VAL A 134 11.67 22.02 7.48
N ASP A 135 11.22 20.84 7.91
CA ASP A 135 10.98 20.55 9.32
C ASP A 135 12.30 20.46 10.12
N CYS A 136 13.36 19.86 9.54
CA CYS A 136 14.70 19.88 10.13
C CYS A 136 15.30 21.30 10.19
N MET A 137 15.07 22.15 9.19
CA MET A 137 15.55 23.54 9.19
C MET A 137 14.75 24.45 10.14
N ARG A 138 13.46 24.20 10.36
CA ARG A 138 12.67 24.86 11.43
C ARG A 138 13.20 24.50 12.81
N LEU A 139 13.55 23.24 13.04
CA LEU A 139 14.20 22.77 14.28
C LEU A 139 15.61 23.36 14.43
N ARG A 140 16.37 23.49 13.33
CA ARG A 140 17.71 24.12 13.31
C ARG A 140 17.69 25.59 13.74
N ASN A 141 16.68 26.36 13.33
CA ASN A 141 16.57 27.78 13.70
C ASN A 141 16.11 28.01 15.15
N GLN A 142 15.63 26.99 15.87
CA GLN A 142 15.20 27.12 17.26
C GLN A 142 16.27 26.69 18.28
N LEU A 143 17.33 25.99 17.88
CA LEU A 143 18.24 25.29 18.82
C LEU A 143 19.74 25.46 18.49
N TRP A 144 20.13 26.57 17.85
CA TRP A 144 21.51 26.82 17.43
C TRP A 144 22.48 27.22 18.55
N TYR A 145 22.26 26.72 19.76
CA TYR A 145 23.20 26.75 20.88
C TYR A 145 23.15 25.37 21.58
N GLU A 146 24.28 24.64 21.52
CA GLU A 146 24.76 23.64 22.51
C GLU A 146 24.82 22.12 22.24
N GLN A 147 24.23 21.48 21.21
CA GLN A 147 24.44 20.02 21.03
C GLN A 147 24.66 19.55 19.59
N ARG A 148 25.90 19.10 19.29
CA ARG A 148 26.40 18.68 17.96
C ARG A 148 26.10 17.22 17.57
N SER A 149 25.67 16.33 18.47
CA SER A 149 25.67 14.88 18.21
C SER A 149 24.31 14.28 17.78
N SER A 150 23.18 14.79 18.28
CA SER A 150 21.86 14.17 18.05
C SER A 150 21.25 14.48 16.68
N HIS A 151 21.61 15.61 16.05
CA HIS A 151 20.99 16.08 14.81
C HIS A 151 21.54 15.43 13.53
N LEU A 152 22.82 15.06 13.50
CA LEU A 152 23.40 14.27 12.40
C LEU A 152 22.79 12.87 12.34
N ARG A 153 22.46 12.29 13.50
CA ARG A 153 21.74 11.02 13.62
C ARG A 153 20.35 11.08 12.99
N LEU A 154 19.63 12.19 13.17
CA LEU A 154 18.32 12.41 12.55
C LEU A 154 18.38 12.60 11.03
N LEU A 155 19.42 13.28 10.53
CA LEU A 155 19.65 13.40 9.08
C LEU A 155 20.02 12.05 8.46
N TYR A 156 20.84 11.26 9.17
CA TYR A 156 21.27 9.91 8.79
C TYR A 156 20.11 8.90 8.79
N ASP A 157 19.27 8.88 9.83
CA ASP A 157 18.08 8.02 9.90
C ASP A 157 17.08 8.31 8.76
N LYS A 158 17.01 9.57 8.31
CA LYS A 158 16.16 9.98 7.19
C LYS A 158 16.78 9.65 5.81
N CYS A 159 18.10 9.76 5.67
CA CYS A 159 18.83 9.29 4.49
C CYS A 159 18.80 7.75 4.36
N ALA A 160 18.73 7.02 5.46
CA ALA A 160 18.65 5.57 5.45
C ALA A 160 17.33 5.00 4.94
N THR A 161 16.23 5.73 5.18
CA THR A 161 14.94 5.40 4.57
C THR A 161 15.03 5.47 3.02
N LEU A 162 15.90 6.35 2.48
CA LEU A 162 16.17 6.43 1.04
C LEU A 162 16.99 5.25 0.50
N CYS A 163 17.89 4.66 1.30
CA CYS A 163 18.61 3.44 0.92
C CYS A 163 17.70 2.21 0.83
N PHE A 164 16.64 2.13 1.65
CA PHE A 164 15.66 1.04 1.52
C PHE A 164 14.68 1.25 0.37
N VAL A 165 14.34 2.50 0.02
CA VAL A 165 13.69 2.79 -1.25
C VAL A 165 14.60 2.36 -2.41
N ALA A 166 15.92 2.55 -2.31
CA ALA A 166 16.88 2.03 -3.30
C ALA A 166 16.93 0.49 -3.37
N LEU A 167 16.61 -0.24 -2.30
CA LEU A 167 16.45 -1.69 -2.30
C LEU A 167 15.11 -2.15 -2.90
N ALA A 168 14.03 -1.40 -2.67
CA ALA A 168 12.77 -1.61 -3.39
C ALA A 168 12.93 -1.35 -4.90
N ILE A 169 13.74 -0.35 -5.25
CA ILE A 169 14.18 -0.02 -6.63
C ILE A 169 15.06 -1.12 -7.25
N LEU A 170 15.84 -1.86 -6.45
CA LEU A 170 16.55 -3.03 -6.94
C LEU A 170 15.58 -4.17 -7.32
N GLY A 171 14.42 -4.24 -6.67
CA GLY A 171 13.28 -5.05 -7.15
C GLY A 171 12.70 -4.56 -8.48
N GLU A 172 12.72 -3.25 -8.73
CA GLU A 172 12.26 -2.62 -9.98
C GLU A 172 13.18 -2.95 -11.18
N LYS A 173 14.50 -3.07 -10.95
CA LYS A 173 15.44 -3.55 -11.99
C LYS A 173 15.18 -4.99 -12.43
N LEU A 174 14.57 -5.83 -11.58
CA LEU A 174 14.14 -7.19 -11.94
C LEU A 174 12.87 -7.18 -12.80
N GLY A 175 12.16 -6.06 -12.90
CA GLY A 175 10.95 -5.90 -13.71
C GLY A 175 11.20 -5.63 -15.19
N LYS A 176 12.47 -5.44 -15.61
CA LYS A 176 12.86 -5.30 -17.02
C LYS A 176 13.31 -6.61 -17.68
N GLU A 177 13.61 -7.63 -16.89
CA GLU A 177 13.81 -8.98 -17.42
C GLU A 177 12.44 -9.55 -17.76
N ASN A 178 12.35 -10.28 -18.88
CA ASN A 178 11.11 -10.83 -19.41
C ASN A 178 10.35 -11.57 -18.30
N TYR A 179 9.12 -11.13 -17.99
CA TYR A 179 8.32 -11.63 -16.86
C TYR A 179 8.09 -13.15 -16.91
N ASP A 180 8.21 -13.74 -18.11
CA ASP A 180 8.06 -15.17 -18.34
C ASP A 180 9.19 -16.02 -17.70
N ASP A 181 10.31 -15.42 -17.30
CA ASP A 181 11.46 -16.12 -16.69
C ASP A 181 11.48 -16.10 -15.15
N TRP A 182 10.40 -15.64 -14.49
CA TRP A 182 10.34 -15.62 -13.02
C TRP A 182 10.20 -17.02 -12.42
N ALA A 183 11.32 -17.74 -12.32
CA ALA A 183 11.39 -19.06 -11.71
C ALA A 183 11.24 -18.98 -10.18
N CYS A 184 10.32 -19.78 -9.64
CA CYS A 184 10.13 -19.87 -8.19
C CYS A 184 11.33 -20.53 -7.49
N ARG A 185 11.99 -19.79 -6.59
CA ARG A 185 13.12 -20.28 -5.77
C ARG A 185 12.77 -20.62 -4.32
N CYS A 186 11.48 -20.76 -3.99
CA CYS A 186 11.04 -20.99 -2.61
C CYS A 186 11.57 -22.31 -2.01
N HIS A 187 11.80 -23.32 -2.84
CA HIS A 187 12.38 -24.59 -2.41
C HIS A 187 13.80 -24.47 -1.85
N LEU A 188 14.52 -23.38 -2.16
CA LEU A 188 15.85 -23.11 -1.61
C LEU A 188 15.81 -22.57 -0.18
N GLU A 189 14.63 -22.21 0.33
CA GLU A 189 14.46 -21.55 1.63
C GLU A 189 13.48 -22.30 2.56
N PRO A 190 13.77 -23.56 2.92
CA PRO A 190 12.83 -24.44 3.64
C PRO A 190 12.48 -23.96 5.06
N GLY A 191 13.29 -23.09 5.66
CA GLY A 191 13.06 -22.56 7.01
C GLY A 191 12.18 -21.31 7.07
N TRP A 192 11.76 -20.77 5.93
CA TRP A 192 10.98 -19.52 5.90
C TRP A 192 9.48 -19.83 5.96
N GLU A 193 8.67 -18.88 6.44
CA GLU A 193 7.21 -19.03 6.40
C GLU A 193 6.70 -19.00 4.96
N HIS A 194 5.72 -19.86 4.66
CA HIS A 194 5.13 -20.03 3.34
C HIS A 194 3.63 -19.76 3.35
N SER A 195 3.14 -19.17 2.27
CA SER A 195 1.73 -19.13 1.91
C SER A 195 1.50 -20.09 0.75
N GLY A 196 1.00 -21.29 1.05
CA GLY A 196 0.94 -22.37 0.07
C GLY A 196 2.33 -22.94 -0.23
N LEU A 197 2.76 -22.92 -1.49
CA LEU A 197 4.08 -23.41 -1.93
C LEU A 197 5.10 -22.27 -2.09
N HIS A 198 4.72 -21.04 -1.75
CA HIS A 198 5.54 -19.85 -1.97
C HIS A 198 5.91 -19.19 -0.65
N VAL A 199 7.15 -18.73 -0.55
CA VAL A 199 7.65 -17.89 0.54
C VAL A 199 6.77 -16.64 0.66
N MET A 200 6.30 -16.39 1.87
CA MET A 200 5.64 -15.17 2.29
C MET A 200 5.88 -15.02 3.79
N THR A 201 6.97 -14.37 4.15
CA THR A 201 7.42 -14.25 5.54
C THR A 201 7.78 -12.81 5.87
N ARG A 202 7.54 -12.38 7.11
CA ARG A 202 8.10 -11.10 7.57
C ARG A 202 9.62 -11.26 7.67
N ILE A 203 10.36 -10.22 7.34
CA ILE A 203 11.83 -10.24 7.39
C ILE A 203 12.33 -10.64 8.78
N ARG A 204 11.65 -10.18 9.85
CA ARG A 204 11.94 -10.55 11.25
C ARG A 204 11.72 -12.03 11.58
N GLY A 205 10.91 -12.74 10.79
CA GLY A 205 10.61 -14.15 10.95
C GLY A 205 11.59 -15.07 10.22
N ILE A 206 12.55 -14.52 9.44
CA ILE A 206 13.55 -15.30 8.73
C ILE A 206 14.59 -15.85 9.72
N PRO A 207 14.78 -17.18 9.81
CA PRO A 207 15.79 -17.75 10.71
C PRO A 207 17.20 -17.26 10.38
N GLY A 208 17.92 -16.82 11.41
CA GLY A 208 19.29 -16.32 11.29
C GLY A 208 19.40 -14.89 10.74
N ILE A 209 18.29 -14.21 10.42
CA ILE A 209 18.33 -12.83 9.96
C ILE A 209 18.97 -11.94 11.05
N PRO A 210 19.95 -11.09 10.70
CA PRO A 210 20.62 -10.21 11.65
C PRO A 210 19.65 -9.16 12.18
N ASP A 211 19.77 -8.79 13.45
CA ASP A 211 18.86 -7.80 14.07
C ASP A 211 18.82 -6.47 13.31
N PHE A 212 19.96 -6.03 12.78
CA PHE A 212 20.04 -4.81 11.98
C PHE A 212 19.35 -4.92 10.60
N LEU A 213 18.95 -6.11 10.14
CA LEU A 213 18.13 -6.29 8.93
C LEU A 213 16.63 -6.55 9.25
N ARG A 214 16.26 -6.76 10.52
CA ARG A 214 14.87 -7.06 10.92
C ARG A 214 13.92 -5.88 10.79
N ASN A 215 14.46 -4.67 10.69
CA ASN A 215 13.69 -3.43 10.65
C ASN A 215 14.24 -2.59 9.51
N SER A 216 13.38 -2.18 8.59
CA SER A 216 13.75 -1.32 7.45
C SER A 216 14.23 0.08 7.88
N ARG A 217 14.04 0.45 9.15
CA ARG A 217 14.61 1.67 9.73
C ARG A 217 16.05 1.50 10.19
N ASN A 218 16.53 0.27 10.32
CA ASN A 218 17.92 0.03 10.68
C ASN A 218 18.81 0.28 9.47
N VAL A 219 19.81 1.13 9.64
CA VAL A 219 20.75 1.49 8.58
C VAL A 219 21.97 0.58 8.71
N PRO A 220 22.28 -0.26 7.71
CA PRO A 220 23.56 -0.93 7.71
C PRO A 220 24.69 0.12 7.62
N ARG A 221 25.79 -0.10 8.34
CA ARG A 221 26.97 0.74 8.21
C ARG A 221 27.51 0.58 6.78
N VAL A 222 27.74 1.70 6.09
CA VAL A 222 28.29 1.72 4.72
C VAL A 222 29.78 1.99 4.81
N LEU A 223 30.60 1.24 4.08
CA LEU A 223 32.06 1.38 4.12
C LEU A 223 32.56 2.77 3.69
N PRO A 224 33.70 3.21 4.26
CA PRO A 224 34.39 4.44 3.93
C PRO A 224 34.75 4.68 2.44
N LYS A 225 34.96 3.63 1.64
CA LYS A 225 35.59 3.78 0.31
C LYS A 225 34.64 4.25 -0.82
N HIS A 226 33.33 4.01 -0.72
CA HIS A 226 32.37 4.37 -1.77
C HIS A 226 31.37 5.47 -1.38
N TRP A 227 31.15 5.69 -0.08
CA TRP A 227 30.15 6.64 0.40
C TRP A 227 30.56 8.11 0.24
N MET A 228 31.85 8.49 0.30
CA MET A 228 32.23 9.90 0.21
C MET A 228 31.74 10.53 -1.10
N LEU A 229 31.89 9.80 -2.21
CA LEU A 229 31.42 10.24 -3.51
C LEU A 229 29.88 10.31 -3.54
N GLU A 230 29.20 9.34 -2.94
CA GLU A 230 27.75 9.28 -2.95
C GLU A 230 27.11 10.33 -2.02
N LEU A 231 27.65 10.52 -0.81
CA LEU A 231 27.24 11.59 0.09
C LEU A 231 27.51 12.96 -0.53
N GLY A 232 28.69 13.16 -1.12
CA GLY A 232 29.00 14.37 -1.86
C GLY A 232 27.96 14.65 -2.95
N LYS A 233 27.62 13.64 -3.77
CA LYS A 233 26.55 13.75 -4.77
C LYS A 233 25.20 14.12 -4.15
N GLN A 234 24.81 13.49 -3.04
CA GLN A 234 23.53 13.79 -2.38
C GLN A 234 23.49 15.22 -1.82
N ILE A 235 24.56 15.67 -1.18
CA ILE A 235 24.64 17.05 -0.66
C ILE A 235 24.61 18.05 -1.81
N VAL A 236 25.33 17.82 -2.91
CA VAL A 236 25.27 18.65 -4.12
C VAL A 236 23.84 18.66 -4.69
N ARG A 237 23.16 17.51 -4.72
CA ARG A 237 21.76 17.42 -5.15
C ARG A 237 20.86 18.29 -4.28
N ILE A 238 21.00 18.20 -2.96
CA ILE A 238 20.24 19.01 -2.00
C ILE A 238 20.53 20.50 -2.19
N ALA A 239 21.80 20.89 -2.33
CA ALA A 239 22.21 22.26 -2.59
C ALA A 239 21.55 22.81 -3.88
N SER A 240 21.52 22.01 -4.95
CA SER A 240 20.83 22.34 -6.20
C SER A 240 19.33 22.58 -6.00
N TYR A 241 18.63 21.72 -5.25
CA TYR A 241 17.20 21.93 -4.94
C TYR A 241 16.93 23.19 -4.11
N LEU A 242 17.88 23.57 -3.27
CA LEU A 242 17.81 24.80 -2.48
C LEU A 242 18.28 26.04 -3.26
N ARG A 243 18.67 25.88 -4.54
CA ARG A 243 19.31 26.93 -5.36
C ARG A 243 20.53 27.55 -4.67
N SER A 244 21.26 26.73 -3.93
CA SER A 244 22.50 27.11 -3.28
C SER A 244 23.68 26.74 -4.18
N SER A 245 24.68 27.61 -4.25
CA SER A 245 25.97 27.35 -4.89
C SER A 245 26.95 26.62 -3.97
N TYR A 246 26.44 25.95 -2.92
CA TYR A 246 27.29 25.26 -1.95
C TYR A 246 28.09 24.14 -2.63
N VAL A 247 29.42 24.25 -2.53
CA VAL A 247 30.37 23.24 -2.98
C VAL A 247 30.81 22.47 -1.75
N VAL A 248 30.70 21.14 -1.81
CA VAL A 248 31.10 20.28 -0.71
C VAL A 248 32.61 20.09 -0.76
N ASP A 249 33.31 20.56 0.27
CA ASP A 249 34.74 20.35 0.36
C ASP A 249 35.06 18.89 0.75
N LYS A 250 36.11 18.31 0.16
CA LYS A 250 36.50 16.92 0.42
C LYS A 250 36.89 16.73 1.90
N CYS A 251 37.59 17.69 2.48
CA CYS A 251 38.01 17.65 3.88
C CYS A 251 36.80 17.76 4.83
N GLU A 252 35.75 18.48 4.45
CA GLU A 252 34.49 18.49 5.20
C GLU A 252 33.83 17.10 5.21
N LEU A 253 33.84 16.40 4.06
CA LEU A 253 33.33 15.01 3.99
C LEU A 253 34.18 14.04 4.79
N GLU A 254 35.51 14.18 4.73
CA GLU A 254 36.45 13.35 5.50
C GLU A 254 36.29 13.57 7.00
N GLY A 255 36.12 14.82 7.44
CA GLY A 255 35.92 15.17 8.86
C GLY A 255 34.53 14.81 9.40
N CYS A 256 33.57 14.49 8.54
CA CYS A 256 32.24 14.01 8.95
C CYS A 256 32.25 12.54 9.39
N TRP A 257 33.37 11.82 9.24
CA TRP A 257 33.47 10.40 9.57
C TRP A 257 34.60 10.12 10.54
N ASP A 258 34.30 9.30 11.56
CA ASP A 258 35.32 8.80 12.48
C ASP A 258 36.00 7.59 11.83
N LEU A 259 37.23 7.77 11.36
CA LEU A 259 38.01 6.76 10.62
C LEU A 259 38.64 5.69 11.52
N GLN A 260 38.44 5.72 12.85
CA GLN A 260 39.15 4.83 13.78
C GLN A 260 38.61 3.39 13.89
N LEU A 261 37.69 2.96 13.02
CA LEU A 261 37.11 1.60 13.04
C LEU A 261 37.77 0.70 11.99
N GLU A 262 39.04 0.35 12.20
CA GLU A 262 39.75 -0.61 11.33
C GLU A 262 39.69 -2.02 11.94
N GLY A 263 38.90 -2.94 11.35
CA GLY A 263 38.99 -4.38 11.63
C GLY A 263 37.68 -5.18 11.56
N GLU A 264 36.57 -4.67 12.11
CA GLU A 264 35.30 -5.42 12.17
C GLU A 264 34.43 -5.29 10.90
N ASP A 265 34.75 -4.32 10.04
CA ASP A 265 33.88 -3.92 8.93
C ASP A 265 33.88 -4.90 7.74
N GLU A 266 35.00 -5.58 7.43
CA GLU A 266 35.04 -6.52 6.29
C GLU A 266 34.17 -7.75 6.52
N ALA A 267 34.23 -8.34 7.72
CA ALA A 267 33.40 -9.47 8.10
C ALA A 267 31.90 -9.09 8.10
N TYR A 268 31.58 -7.90 8.61
CA TYR A 268 30.22 -7.36 8.60
C TYR A 268 29.66 -7.24 7.18
N LEU A 269 30.44 -6.70 6.24
CA LEU A 269 30.01 -6.56 4.84
C LEU A 269 29.91 -7.88 4.12
N PHE A 270 30.85 -8.79 4.34
CA PHE A 270 30.77 -10.11 3.76
C PHE A 270 29.44 -10.75 4.17
N TYR A 271 29.12 -10.68 5.45
CA TYR A 271 27.87 -11.19 6.00
C TYR A 271 26.62 -10.47 5.45
N LEU A 272 26.68 -9.14 5.32
CA LEU A 272 25.62 -8.34 4.72
C LEU A 272 25.39 -8.71 3.23
N ASN A 273 26.48 -8.88 2.47
CA ASN A 273 26.43 -9.29 1.06
C ASN A 273 25.82 -10.67 0.90
N GLN A 274 26.10 -11.62 1.80
CA GLN A 274 25.44 -12.94 1.79
C GLN A 274 23.91 -12.80 1.91
N TRP A 275 23.43 -11.94 2.81
CA TRP A 275 22.00 -11.68 2.94
C TRP A 275 21.41 -10.96 1.73
N PHE A 276 22.12 -10.01 1.14
CA PHE A 276 21.68 -9.37 -0.10
C PHE A 276 21.55 -10.37 -1.24
N LEU A 277 22.54 -11.24 -1.44
CA LEU A 277 22.49 -12.29 -2.47
C LEU A 277 21.35 -13.27 -2.23
N ARG A 278 21.10 -13.64 -0.96
CA ARG A 278 20.00 -14.52 -0.57
C ARG A 278 18.63 -13.90 -0.84
N LEU A 279 18.45 -12.61 -0.49
CA LEU A 279 17.20 -11.88 -0.68
C LEU A 279 16.99 -11.39 -2.13
N LYS A 280 18.03 -11.36 -2.97
CA LYS A 280 17.98 -10.86 -4.36
C LYS A 280 16.89 -11.52 -5.21
N ASN A 281 16.55 -12.79 -4.92
CA ASN A 281 15.55 -13.54 -5.69
C ASN A 281 14.12 -13.41 -5.11
N PHE A 282 13.91 -12.51 -4.16
CA PHE A 282 12.63 -12.28 -3.50
C PHE A 282 12.22 -10.81 -3.61
N VAL A 283 10.91 -10.58 -3.57
CA VAL A 283 10.35 -9.24 -3.50
C VAL A 283 10.29 -8.82 -2.03
N CYS A 284 10.98 -7.73 -1.69
CA CYS A 284 10.99 -7.14 -0.36
C CYS A 284 10.12 -5.88 -0.36
N ILE A 285 8.97 -5.92 0.32
CA ILE A 285 7.98 -4.84 0.30
C ILE A 285 7.64 -4.36 1.70
N PRO A 286 7.43 -3.04 1.90
CA PRO A 286 7.00 -2.53 3.18
C PRO A 286 5.56 -2.96 3.48
N ILE A 287 5.25 -3.13 4.76
CA ILE A 287 3.89 -3.47 5.19
C ILE A 287 3.07 -2.19 5.39
N ASP A 288 1.84 -2.14 4.87
CA ASP A 288 0.96 -0.98 4.95
C ASP A 288 0.72 -0.56 6.42
N ARG A 289 0.97 0.72 6.71
CA ARG A 289 0.95 1.34 8.05
C ARG A 289 1.96 0.79 9.06
N ASN A 290 2.87 -0.09 8.64
CA ASN A 290 3.99 -0.55 9.44
C ASN A 290 5.26 -0.56 8.59
N THR A 291 5.67 0.61 8.12
CA THR A 291 6.79 0.76 7.18
C THR A 291 8.13 0.30 7.75
N ALA A 292 8.23 0.12 9.08
CA ALA A 292 9.39 -0.44 9.76
C ALA A 292 9.59 -1.94 9.52
N ASP A 293 8.54 -2.63 9.05
CA ASP A 293 8.55 -4.06 8.82
C ASP A 293 8.43 -4.35 7.33
N THR A 294 9.14 -5.39 6.91
CA THR A 294 9.28 -5.77 5.50
C THR A 294 8.73 -7.17 5.32
N LEU A 295 7.88 -7.36 4.32
CA LEU A 295 7.48 -8.69 3.87
C LEU A 295 8.45 -9.15 2.77
N VAL A 296 9.00 -10.34 2.93
CA VAL A 296 9.79 -11.04 1.92
C VAL A 296 8.87 -12.05 1.25
N VAL A 297 8.70 -11.93 -0.06
CA VAL A 297 7.70 -12.66 -0.83
C VAL A 297 8.31 -13.23 -2.10
N CYS A 298 7.85 -14.42 -2.49
CA CYS A 298 8.17 -14.99 -3.80
C CYS A 298 7.69 -14.08 -4.94
N PRO A 299 8.49 -13.78 -5.97
CA PRO A 299 8.07 -12.97 -7.11
C PRO A 299 6.80 -13.49 -7.80
N VAL A 300 6.67 -14.81 -7.96
CA VAL A 300 5.47 -15.45 -8.52
C VAL A 300 4.22 -15.15 -7.69
N LEU A 301 4.34 -15.23 -6.36
CA LEU A 301 3.23 -14.91 -5.46
C LEU A 301 2.92 -13.41 -5.43
N TYR A 302 3.94 -12.55 -5.52
CA TYR A 302 3.73 -11.10 -5.63
C TYR A 302 2.97 -10.75 -6.92
N ARG A 303 3.38 -11.35 -8.04
CA ARG A 303 2.71 -11.18 -9.34
C ARG A 303 1.25 -11.60 -9.26
N HIS A 304 0.98 -12.73 -8.62
CA HIS A 304 -0.38 -13.17 -8.36
C HIS A 304 -1.22 -12.09 -7.65
N TYR A 305 -0.68 -11.45 -6.61
CA TYR A 305 -1.39 -10.37 -5.92
C TYR A 305 -1.52 -9.09 -6.76
N LEU A 306 -0.55 -8.78 -7.64
CA LEU A 306 -0.69 -7.71 -8.63
C LEU A 306 -1.85 -7.99 -9.60
N ASP A 307 -1.88 -9.19 -10.18
CA ASP A 307 -2.92 -9.58 -11.13
C ASP A 307 -4.30 -9.58 -10.45
N MET A 308 -4.41 -10.13 -9.23
CA MET A 308 -5.65 -10.06 -8.45
C MET A 308 -6.11 -8.62 -8.17
N SER A 309 -5.17 -7.71 -7.91
CA SER A 309 -5.50 -6.34 -7.50
C SER A 309 -5.86 -5.44 -8.68
N PHE A 310 -5.23 -5.65 -9.83
CA PHE A 310 -5.36 -4.82 -11.02
C PHE A 310 -6.00 -5.59 -12.19
N ASN A 311 -5.37 -6.65 -12.69
CA ASN A 311 -5.77 -7.28 -13.96
C ASN A 311 -7.10 -8.05 -13.88
N TRP A 312 -7.37 -8.71 -12.76
CA TRP A 312 -8.60 -9.48 -12.53
C TRP A 312 -9.67 -8.69 -11.77
N ASN A 313 -9.39 -7.43 -11.45
CA ASN A 313 -10.31 -6.58 -10.74
C ASN A 313 -11.14 -5.77 -11.75
N LEU A 314 -12.46 -5.97 -11.74
CA LEU A 314 -13.40 -5.33 -12.65
C LEU A 314 -13.41 -3.79 -12.57
N SER A 315 -12.90 -3.22 -11.47
CA SER A 315 -12.74 -1.78 -11.32
C SER A 315 -11.61 -1.21 -12.19
N PHE A 316 -10.75 -2.06 -12.74
CA PHE A 316 -9.69 -1.69 -13.67
C PHE A 316 -9.97 -2.26 -15.06
N ARG A 317 -9.48 -1.56 -16.07
CA ARG A 317 -9.58 -1.99 -17.47
C ARG A 317 -8.17 -2.15 -18.02
N ALA A 318 -7.84 -3.34 -18.49
CA ALA A 318 -6.63 -3.57 -19.25
C ALA A 318 -6.68 -2.75 -20.55
N VAL A 319 -5.57 -2.09 -20.86
CA VAL A 319 -5.39 -1.32 -22.09
C VAL A 319 -4.23 -1.91 -22.88
N ASN A 320 -4.45 -2.15 -24.17
CA ASN A 320 -3.47 -2.78 -25.06
C ASN A 320 -2.67 -1.72 -25.85
N TYR A 321 -2.46 -0.54 -25.27
CA TYR A 321 -1.76 0.57 -25.90
C TYR A 321 -0.46 0.82 -25.14
N GLY A 322 0.57 1.26 -25.86
CA GLY A 322 1.80 1.72 -25.22
C GLY A 322 1.54 2.97 -24.37
N GLU A 323 2.39 3.19 -23.38
CA GLU A 323 2.28 4.36 -22.49
C GLU A 323 2.21 5.67 -23.29
N SER A 324 3.07 5.85 -24.30
CA SER A 324 3.09 7.03 -25.16
C SER A 324 1.75 7.30 -25.87
N ASP A 325 1.08 6.25 -26.35
CA ASP A 325 -0.23 6.37 -27.01
C ASP A 325 -1.32 6.78 -26.02
N VAL A 326 -1.29 6.21 -24.81
CA VAL A 326 -2.22 6.56 -23.74
C VAL A 326 -2.03 8.02 -23.33
N LEU A 327 -0.77 8.45 -23.13
CA LEU A 327 -0.43 9.82 -22.78
C LEU A 327 -0.82 10.81 -23.89
N PHE A 328 -0.63 10.44 -25.15
CA PHE A 328 -1.05 11.25 -26.30
C PHE A 328 -2.57 11.47 -26.28
N ARG A 329 -3.36 10.39 -26.18
CA ARG A 329 -4.83 10.50 -26.12
C ARG A 329 -5.32 11.28 -24.90
N MET A 330 -4.69 11.07 -23.74
CA MET A 330 -4.99 11.86 -22.54
C MET A 330 -4.70 13.34 -22.74
N ARG A 331 -3.64 13.70 -23.46
CA ARG A 331 -3.32 15.08 -23.77
C ARG A 331 -4.34 15.72 -24.69
N GLU A 332 -4.85 15.00 -25.69
CA GLU A 332 -5.93 15.50 -26.57
C GLU A 332 -7.17 15.84 -25.74
N VAL A 333 -7.66 14.89 -24.92
CA VAL A 333 -8.80 15.11 -24.03
C VAL A 333 -8.54 16.28 -23.06
N PHE A 334 -7.32 16.39 -22.53
CA PHE A 334 -6.93 17.48 -21.64
C PHE A 334 -7.02 18.86 -22.30
N LEU A 335 -6.64 18.96 -23.57
CA LEU A 335 -6.73 20.20 -24.34
C LEU A 335 -8.18 20.51 -24.74
N ASP A 336 -8.92 19.51 -25.22
CA ASP A 336 -10.31 19.63 -25.66
C ASP A 336 -11.22 20.10 -24.52
N LEU A 337 -11.03 19.55 -23.32
CA LEU A 337 -11.74 19.98 -22.11
C LEU A 337 -11.21 21.28 -21.51
N SER A 338 -10.28 21.97 -22.18
CA SER A 338 -9.66 23.21 -21.71
C SER A 338 -9.00 23.12 -20.32
N LEU A 339 -8.57 21.94 -19.89
CA LEU A 339 -7.97 21.72 -18.57
C LEU A 339 -6.59 22.40 -18.43
N HIS A 340 -5.98 22.79 -19.55
CA HIS A 340 -4.77 23.61 -19.58
C HIS A 340 -4.94 24.96 -18.84
N LYS A 341 -6.18 25.46 -18.72
CA LYS A 341 -6.50 26.65 -17.92
C LYS A 341 -6.33 26.39 -16.42
N LEU A 342 -6.52 25.14 -15.99
CA LEU A 342 -6.31 24.72 -14.60
C LEU A 342 -4.84 24.40 -14.33
N GLY A 343 -4.06 23.93 -15.30
CA GLY A 343 -2.63 23.69 -15.09
C GLY A 343 -1.91 23.35 -16.38
N LYS A 344 -0.60 23.65 -16.45
CA LYS A 344 0.23 23.25 -17.60
C LYS A 344 0.40 21.72 -17.62
N TRP A 345 0.25 21.13 -18.80
CA TRP A 345 0.62 19.74 -19.07
C TRP A 345 2.14 19.55 -18.93
N ASP A 346 2.57 18.58 -18.12
CA ASP A 346 3.99 18.23 -18.02
C ASP A 346 4.41 17.30 -19.16
N VAL A 347 5.24 17.81 -20.08
CA VAL A 347 5.72 17.06 -21.25
C VAL A 347 6.65 15.92 -20.84
N GLY A 348 7.32 16.03 -19.69
CA GLY A 348 8.15 14.95 -19.13
C GLY A 348 7.38 14.02 -18.19
N GLY A 349 6.07 14.20 -18.06
CA GLY A 349 5.24 13.36 -17.22
C GLY A 349 5.06 11.96 -17.80
N ARG A 350 4.94 10.97 -16.92
CA ARG A 350 4.79 9.54 -17.22
C ARG A 350 3.94 8.87 -16.16
N PHE A 351 3.39 7.70 -16.48
CA PHE A 351 2.83 6.81 -15.48
C PHE A 351 3.95 6.21 -14.64
N GLU A 352 3.64 6.01 -13.36
CA GLU A 352 4.50 5.25 -12.47
C GLU A 352 4.05 3.81 -12.42
N GLU A 353 4.97 2.93 -12.03
CA GLU A 353 4.67 1.52 -11.91
C GLU A 353 3.71 1.29 -10.73
N ALA A 354 2.59 0.65 -11.04
CA ALA A 354 1.62 0.27 -10.03
C ALA A 354 2.18 -0.90 -9.19
N TYR A 355 1.91 -0.87 -7.89
CA TYR A 355 2.37 -1.90 -6.96
C TYR A 355 1.29 -2.27 -5.95
N VAL A 356 1.52 -3.33 -5.17
CA VAL A 356 0.60 -3.77 -4.13
C VAL A 356 1.28 -3.83 -2.77
N LEU A 357 0.60 -3.36 -1.72
CA LEU A 357 1.10 -3.41 -0.34
C LEU A 357 0.26 -4.34 0.54
N PRO A 358 0.87 -5.27 1.30
CA PRO A 358 0.16 -6.14 2.23
C PRO A 358 -0.28 -5.35 3.46
N LYS A 359 -1.47 -5.65 4.00
CA LYS A 359 -1.97 -5.02 5.23
C LYS A 359 -1.28 -5.56 6.47
N HIS A 360 -1.00 -4.69 7.44
CA HIS A 360 -0.29 -5.06 8.67
C HIS A 360 -0.90 -6.21 9.48
N LYS A 361 -2.23 -6.25 9.62
CA LYS A 361 -2.90 -7.27 10.45
C LYS A 361 -3.25 -8.54 9.67
N ASP A 362 -3.25 -8.47 8.34
CA ASP A 362 -3.72 -9.54 7.47
C ASP A 362 -2.92 -9.48 6.18
N LEU A 363 -1.87 -10.31 6.13
CA LEU A 363 -0.95 -10.37 4.99
C LEU A 363 -1.59 -11.01 3.75
N SER A 364 -2.80 -11.58 3.85
CA SER A 364 -3.57 -12.04 2.70
C SER A 364 -4.33 -10.91 2.00
N ARG A 365 -4.42 -9.73 2.63
CA ARG A 365 -5.12 -8.57 2.07
C ARG A 365 -4.13 -7.53 1.59
N TRP A 366 -4.25 -7.18 0.32
CA TRP A 366 -3.34 -6.28 -0.36
C TRP A 366 -4.06 -5.00 -0.77
N ARG A 367 -3.30 -3.91 -0.89
CA ARG A 367 -3.79 -2.61 -1.38
C ARG A 367 -3.15 -2.32 -2.73
N PRO A 368 -3.93 -2.17 -3.81
CA PRO A 368 -3.40 -1.60 -5.03
C PRO A 368 -2.97 -0.15 -4.78
N ILE A 369 -1.78 0.19 -5.25
CA ILE A 369 -1.25 1.56 -5.26
C ILE A 369 -0.85 1.88 -6.70
N SER A 370 -1.43 2.95 -7.25
CA SER A 370 -1.04 3.53 -8.53
C SER A 370 -0.50 4.92 -8.26
N PRO A 371 0.83 5.12 -8.21
CA PRO A 371 1.37 6.44 -7.93
C PRO A 371 1.08 7.41 -9.07
N THR A 372 0.90 8.69 -8.74
CA THR A 372 0.55 9.76 -9.70
C THR A 372 1.48 10.97 -9.61
N CYS A 373 2.67 10.80 -9.03
CA CYS A 373 3.58 11.90 -8.73
C CYS A 373 4.26 12.47 -9.97
N THR A 374 4.50 11.64 -10.99
CA THR A 374 4.99 12.07 -12.30
C THR A 374 3.88 12.19 -13.35
N GLU A 375 2.60 12.11 -12.98
CA GLU A 375 1.53 12.21 -13.98
C GLU A 375 1.55 13.59 -14.67
N PRO A 376 1.34 13.67 -16.01
CA PRO A 376 1.37 14.94 -16.72
C PRO A 376 0.34 15.99 -16.26
N THR A 377 -0.76 15.53 -15.66
CA THR A 377 -1.90 16.36 -15.25
C THR A 377 -1.82 16.83 -13.79
N ARG A 378 -0.76 16.48 -13.05
CA ARG A 378 -0.68 16.61 -11.59
C ARG A 378 -1.12 17.99 -11.06
N LEU A 379 -0.68 19.06 -11.72
CA LEU A 379 -1.02 20.43 -11.29
C LEU A 379 -2.50 20.74 -11.48
N ALA A 380 -3.08 20.35 -12.62
CA ALA A 380 -4.50 20.50 -12.89
C ALA A 380 -5.33 19.64 -11.93
N SER A 381 -4.97 18.36 -11.75
CA SER A 381 -5.60 17.44 -10.78
C SER A 381 -5.58 18.02 -9.36
N SER A 382 -4.44 18.56 -8.92
CA SER A 382 -4.30 19.16 -7.59
C SER A 382 -5.20 20.39 -7.39
N ARG A 383 -5.32 21.25 -8.40
CA ARG A 383 -6.19 22.43 -8.35
C ARG A 383 -7.67 22.03 -8.37
N ALA A 384 -8.05 21.08 -9.22
CA ALA A 384 -9.40 20.52 -9.26
C ALA A 384 -9.79 19.90 -7.90
N ALA A 385 -8.91 19.09 -7.32
CA ALA A 385 -9.12 18.50 -5.99
C ALA A 385 -9.25 19.58 -4.90
N THR A 386 -8.49 20.67 -4.99
CA THR A 386 -8.60 21.80 -4.05
C THR A 386 -9.95 22.49 -4.18
N ALA A 387 -10.41 22.75 -5.41
CA ALA A 387 -11.73 23.34 -5.66
C ALA A 387 -12.86 22.43 -5.16
N LEU A 388 -12.81 21.13 -5.47
CA LEU A 388 -13.79 20.15 -5.00
C LEU A 388 -13.84 20.10 -3.46
N ASN A 389 -12.68 20.10 -2.79
CA ASN A 389 -12.63 20.17 -1.33
C ASN A 389 -13.26 21.46 -0.79
N ALA A 390 -13.08 22.60 -1.45
CA ALA A 390 -13.72 23.85 -1.06
C ALA A 390 -15.26 23.77 -1.20
N LEU A 391 -15.77 23.19 -2.28
CA LEU A 391 -17.20 22.94 -2.47
C LEU A 391 -17.77 22.00 -1.40
N LEU A 392 -17.07 20.89 -1.12
CA LEU A 392 -17.44 19.96 -0.04
C LEU A 392 -17.46 20.62 1.35
N PHE A 393 -16.64 21.66 1.55
CA PHE A 393 -16.66 22.46 2.78
C PHE A 393 -17.75 23.53 2.82
N ALA A 394 -18.34 23.88 1.68
CA ALA A 394 -19.46 24.82 1.61
C ALA A 394 -20.82 24.12 1.81
N LEU A 395 -20.88 22.80 1.67
CA LEU A 395 -22.07 22.01 2.00
C LEU A 395 -22.44 22.16 3.48
N ALA A 396 -23.74 22.10 3.78
CA ALA A 396 -24.22 22.19 5.15
C ALA A 396 -23.64 21.07 6.02
N ALA A 397 -23.31 21.39 7.28
CA ALA A 397 -22.59 20.49 8.19
C ALA A 397 -23.32 19.15 8.46
N ASN A 398 -24.62 19.08 8.16
CA ASN A 398 -25.49 17.93 8.37
C ASN A 398 -25.74 17.10 7.10
N THR A 399 -25.21 17.48 5.92
CA THR A 399 -25.51 16.79 4.66
C THR A 399 -24.47 15.74 4.25
N GLY A 400 -23.34 15.60 4.97
CA GLY A 400 -22.34 14.59 4.64
C GLY A 400 -21.21 14.39 5.65
N PHE A 401 -20.45 13.32 5.44
CA PHE A 401 -19.25 12.98 6.23
C PHE A 401 -17.99 13.56 5.60
N ASN A 402 -17.82 14.88 5.63
CA ASN A 402 -16.55 15.51 5.23
C ASN A 402 -15.52 15.49 6.39
N LEU A 403 -14.26 15.78 6.10
CA LEU A 403 -13.19 15.80 7.12
C LEU A 403 -13.47 16.80 8.27
N LYS A 404 -14.21 17.89 8.02
CA LYS A 404 -14.65 18.81 9.08
C LYS A 404 -15.75 18.21 9.94
N ALA A 405 -16.64 17.40 9.37
CA ALA A 405 -17.70 16.71 10.12
C ALA A 405 -17.10 15.82 11.20
N VAL A 406 -15.91 15.23 10.98
CA VAL A 406 -15.17 14.48 12.01
C VAL A 406 -14.86 15.35 13.24
N MET A 407 -14.54 16.64 13.06
CA MET A 407 -14.33 17.56 14.18
C MET A 407 -15.62 17.83 14.97
N HIS A 408 -16.78 17.68 14.32
CA HIS A 408 -18.10 17.84 14.94
C HIS A 408 -18.66 16.55 15.54
N VAL A 409 -18.07 15.38 15.25
CA VAL A 409 -18.51 14.09 15.82
C VAL A 409 -18.46 14.13 17.34
N LEU A 410 -17.35 14.58 17.93
CA LEU A 410 -17.21 14.60 19.39
C LEU A 410 -18.21 15.57 20.07
N PRO A 411 -18.33 16.85 19.67
CA PRO A 411 -19.37 17.74 20.18
C PRO A 411 -20.80 17.19 19.97
N GLY A 412 -21.05 16.57 18.81
CA GLY A 412 -22.33 15.94 18.49
C GLY A 412 -22.66 14.78 19.42
N MET A 413 -21.70 13.89 19.68
CA MET A 413 -21.84 12.80 20.64
C MET A 413 -22.09 13.31 22.06
N GLN A 414 -21.42 14.38 22.48
CA GLN A 414 -21.64 15.00 23.79
C GLN A 414 -23.03 15.64 23.90
N ALA A 415 -23.52 16.28 22.84
CA ALA A 415 -24.86 16.84 22.81
C ALA A 415 -25.92 15.73 22.86
N MET A 416 -25.68 14.64 22.13
CA MET A 416 -26.53 13.45 22.13
C MET A 416 -26.56 12.76 23.50
N ASP A 417 -25.41 12.60 24.17
CA ASP A 417 -25.34 12.05 25.53
C ASP A 417 -26.12 12.90 26.54
N ARG A 418 -26.03 14.24 26.45
CA ARG A 418 -26.83 15.14 27.29
C ARG A 418 -28.33 14.98 27.04
N ASP A 419 -28.76 14.94 25.77
CA ASP A 419 -30.16 14.75 25.40
C ASP A 419 -30.69 13.40 25.91
N PHE A 420 -29.87 12.35 25.80
CA PHE A 420 -30.23 11.02 26.26
C PHE A 420 -30.39 10.92 27.77
N ARG A 421 -29.49 11.56 28.52
CA ARG A 421 -29.61 11.66 29.99
C ARG A 421 -30.86 12.43 30.41
N GLN A 422 -31.19 13.51 29.69
CA GLN A 422 -32.38 14.33 29.99
C GLN A 422 -33.69 13.58 29.69
N LYS A 423 -33.72 12.76 28.65
CA LYS A 423 -34.92 12.01 28.23
C LYS A 423 -35.04 10.62 28.87
N HIS A 424 -34.12 10.27 29.76
CA HIS A 424 -34.08 8.96 30.44
C HIS A 424 -34.08 7.76 29.46
N TYR A 425 -33.33 7.86 28.36
CA TYR A 425 -33.09 6.68 27.53
C TYR A 425 -32.07 5.76 28.21
N HIS A 426 -32.49 4.52 28.50
CA HIS A 426 -31.65 3.54 29.20
C HIS A 426 -31.06 2.47 28.26
N ASP A 427 -31.64 2.28 27.07
CA ASP A 427 -31.35 1.16 26.17
C ASP A 427 -30.74 1.61 24.83
N LEU A 428 -29.56 2.22 24.88
CA LEU A 428 -28.83 2.61 23.68
C LEU A 428 -27.87 1.51 23.24
N VAL A 429 -28.00 1.09 21.98
CA VAL A 429 -27.10 0.11 21.37
C VAL A 429 -26.22 0.81 20.33
N PRO A 430 -24.92 1.04 20.62
CA PRO A 430 -24.01 1.59 19.62
C PRO A 430 -23.73 0.53 18.56
N VAL A 431 -23.77 0.94 17.29
CA VAL A 431 -23.37 0.10 16.15
C VAL A 431 -22.28 0.83 15.36
N SER A 432 -21.22 0.10 14.99
CA SER A 432 -20.14 0.61 14.17
C SER A 432 -20.07 -0.21 12.88
N PHE A 433 -19.97 0.49 11.74
CA PHE A 433 -19.87 -0.12 10.42
C PHE A 433 -18.54 0.28 9.79
N ASP A 434 -17.88 -0.68 9.16
CA ASP A 434 -16.64 -0.48 8.42
C ASP A 434 -16.93 -0.76 6.93
N VAL A 435 -17.14 0.31 6.18
CA VAL A 435 -17.40 0.23 4.74
C VAL A 435 -16.10 -0.19 4.05
N LYS A 436 -16.10 -1.40 3.48
CA LYS A 436 -14.95 -1.97 2.79
C LYS A 436 -14.90 -1.50 1.34
N ASP A 437 -13.67 -1.31 0.86
CA ASP A 437 -13.35 -1.19 -0.56
C ASP A 437 -14.10 -0.05 -1.29
N MET A 438 -14.40 1.04 -0.54
CA MET A 438 -15.18 2.17 -1.04
C MET A 438 -14.58 2.82 -2.30
N PHE A 439 -13.26 2.76 -2.48
CA PHE A 439 -12.60 3.39 -3.62
C PHE A 439 -12.78 2.61 -4.92
N VAL A 440 -13.03 1.30 -4.85
CA VAL A 440 -13.20 0.44 -6.03
C VAL A 440 -14.67 0.12 -6.30
N SER A 441 -15.54 0.29 -5.30
CA SER A 441 -16.98 0.00 -5.42
C SER A 441 -17.83 1.14 -5.95
N LEU A 442 -17.27 2.35 -6.11
CA LEU A 442 -18.02 3.51 -6.61
C LEU A 442 -18.10 3.45 -8.14
N ALA A 443 -19.32 3.36 -8.66
CA ALA A 443 -19.55 3.42 -10.10
C ALA A 443 -19.16 4.80 -10.63
N HIS A 444 -18.32 4.83 -11.67
CA HIS A 444 -17.85 6.09 -12.26
C HIS A 444 -19.01 6.98 -12.73
N THR A 445 -20.09 6.39 -13.22
CA THR A 445 -21.30 7.12 -13.64
C THR A 445 -21.98 7.85 -12.49
N ASP A 446 -21.98 7.28 -11.29
CA ASP A 446 -22.59 7.92 -10.12
C ASP A 446 -21.68 9.03 -9.57
N VAL A 447 -20.36 8.88 -9.68
CA VAL A 447 -19.41 9.95 -9.35
C VAL A 447 -19.60 11.14 -10.30
N LEU A 448 -19.74 10.90 -11.60
CA LEU A 448 -19.99 11.97 -12.58
C LEU A 448 -21.33 12.68 -12.29
N ARG A 449 -22.41 11.92 -12.09
CA ARG A 449 -23.74 12.47 -11.75
C ARG A 449 -23.74 13.28 -10.45
N ALA A 450 -22.86 12.96 -9.50
CA ALA A 450 -22.78 13.68 -8.24
C ALA A 450 -22.04 15.03 -8.34
N VAL A 451 -21.28 15.24 -9.43
CA VAL A 451 -20.50 16.45 -9.68
C VAL A 451 -21.19 17.38 -10.67
N ASP A 452 -21.92 16.82 -11.64
CA ASP A 452 -22.84 17.54 -12.54
C ASP A 452 -24.00 18.18 -11.77
#